data_AF-A0A359IKD6-F1
#
_entry.id   AF-A0A359IKD6-F1
#
_cell.length_a   1.000
_cell.length_b   1.000
_cell.length_c   1.000
_cell.angle_alpha   90.00
_cell.angle_beta   90.00
_cell.angle_gamma   90.00
#
_symmetry.space_group_name_H-M   'P 1'
#
loop_
_entity.id
_entity.type
_entity.pdbx_description
1 polymer ?
#
loop_
_entity_poly.entity_id
_entity_poly.type
_entity_poly.pdbx_seq_one_letter_code
_entity_poly.pdbx_strand_id
1 'polypeptide(L)'
;MTYPIIDIHASWLVINPIQGCPNSCKYCFLNANGKTKVRPEVLASPEETVGLLLNSKLYDKYIPICLFSQTDAFATSENVEYLKKILKILHDMKICNPKIFITKCYIPDDFIDYISSLEEEGEKFIFYLSYSGLDSDIEVGIKRENIESNFKRLFEKNKKIIHYWRPFLPQNSSKKLVEKMLSFVSKYALASVVTGLKVQKEFIDKLEFWPEIIQNREEVLMAEGVWPKQFYEYFWNERVKTSKYPIYQSNSCAIAYVLGLPDRNAFYDSELCNNINVCPANQKTICKKHCENMCISESKIIEILRRLDIDMANLKIDYDYERNNFKISKRIL
;
A
#
# COMPACT_ATOMS: atom_id res chain seq x y z
N MET A 1 11.24 19.59 -0.55
CA MET A 1 12.11 18.41 -0.76
C MET A 1 11.39 17.47 -1.73
N THR A 2 12.09 16.83 -2.64
CA THR A 2 11.52 15.91 -3.64
C THR A 2 11.77 14.48 -3.17
N TYR A 3 10.76 13.61 -3.26
CA TYR A 3 10.92 12.20 -2.91
C TYR A 3 11.75 11.48 -3.99
N PRO A 4 12.40 10.34 -3.69
CA PRO A 4 13.07 9.56 -4.72
C PRO A 4 12.09 9.09 -5.81
N ILE A 5 12.57 9.02 -7.06
CA ILE A 5 11.80 8.46 -8.17
C ILE A 5 11.61 6.96 -7.96
N ILE A 6 12.63 6.24 -7.50
CA ILE A 6 12.55 4.82 -7.13
C ILE A 6 12.81 4.70 -5.65
N ASP A 7 11.90 4.03 -4.95
CA ASP A 7 12.00 3.79 -3.51
C ASP A 7 11.38 2.43 -3.16
N ILE A 8 11.53 1.98 -1.91
CA ILE A 8 10.92 0.77 -1.40
C ILE A 8 10.09 1.11 -0.16
N HIS A 9 8.82 0.71 -0.21
CA HIS A 9 7.96 0.73 0.97
C HIS A 9 7.86 -0.68 1.54
N ALA A 10 7.31 -0.82 2.74
CA ALA A 10 7.18 -2.10 3.46
C ALA A 10 6.47 -3.23 2.65
N SER A 11 5.78 -2.90 1.56
CA SER A 11 5.01 -3.87 0.78
C SER A 11 5.18 -3.77 -0.75
N TRP A 12 6.07 -2.93 -1.27
CA TRP A 12 6.26 -2.81 -2.72
C TRP A 12 7.43 -1.90 -3.03
N LEU A 13 7.96 -2.04 -4.25
CA LEU A 13 8.73 -0.98 -4.89
C LEU A 13 7.77 0.13 -5.27
N VAL A 14 8.21 1.38 -5.19
CA VAL A 14 7.45 2.51 -5.71
C VAL A 14 8.21 3.16 -6.84
N ILE A 15 7.46 3.59 -7.86
CA ILE A 15 7.98 4.52 -8.87
C ILE A 15 7.17 5.81 -8.83
N ASN A 16 7.85 6.94 -8.67
CA ASN A 16 7.28 8.26 -8.44
C ASN A 16 7.88 9.30 -9.41
N PRO A 17 7.80 9.07 -10.73
CA PRO A 17 8.31 10.02 -11.71
C PRO A 17 7.46 11.29 -11.80
N ILE A 18 6.26 11.27 -11.22
CA ILE A 18 5.39 12.43 -11.08
C ILE A 18 5.13 12.65 -9.60
N GLN A 19 5.28 13.89 -9.12
CA GLN A 19 5.08 14.24 -7.72
C GLN A 19 4.23 15.49 -7.54
N GLY A 20 3.41 15.48 -6.49
CA GLY A 20 2.45 16.52 -6.20
C GLY A 20 1.04 16.13 -6.64
N CYS A 21 0.05 16.58 -5.88
CA CYS A 21 -1.34 16.24 -6.09
C CYS A 21 -2.21 17.51 -6.07
N PRO A 22 -3.16 17.66 -7.01
CA PRO A 22 -4.08 18.79 -7.01
C PRO A 22 -5.10 18.72 -5.86
N ASN A 23 -5.33 17.53 -5.31
CA ASN A 23 -6.19 17.34 -4.14
C ASN A 23 -5.50 17.81 -2.86
N SER A 24 -6.30 18.12 -1.84
CA SER A 24 -5.82 18.73 -0.59
C SER A 24 -6.42 18.05 0.64
N CYS A 25 -6.35 16.71 0.68
CA CYS A 25 -6.75 15.96 1.87
C CYS A 25 -5.95 16.43 3.10
N LYS A 26 -6.64 16.83 4.17
CA LYS A 26 -6.00 17.45 5.36
C LYS A 26 -4.97 16.55 6.04
N TYR A 27 -5.18 15.24 5.99
CA TYR A 27 -4.29 14.24 6.57
C TYR A 27 -3.13 13.80 5.67
N CYS A 28 -3.05 14.29 4.42
CA CYS A 28 -2.11 13.77 3.44
C CYS A 28 -0.66 14.05 3.87
N PHE A 29 0.19 13.02 3.86
CA PHE A 29 1.61 13.20 4.20
C PHE A 29 2.35 14.13 3.22
N LEU A 30 1.84 14.32 1.99
CA LEU A 30 2.39 15.30 1.03
C LEU A 30 2.32 16.75 1.56
N ASN A 31 1.49 17.03 2.56
CA ASN A 31 1.45 18.32 3.24
C ASN A 31 2.78 18.67 3.92
N ALA A 32 3.59 17.69 4.31
CA ALA A 32 4.93 17.87 4.88
C ALA A 32 5.87 18.63 3.95
N ASN A 33 5.71 18.44 2.64
CA ASN A 33 6.56 19.02 1.61
C ASN A 33 5.85 20.06 0.73
N GLY A 34 4.64 20.49 1.12
CA GLY A 34 3.84 21.44 0.34
C GLY A 34 3.41 20.89 -1.04
N LYS A 35 3.26 19.57 -1.16
CA LYS A 35 2.94 18.87 -2.42
C LYS A 35 1.45 18.53 -2.56
N THR A 36 0.58 19.18 -1.79
CA THR A 36 -0.88 19.17 -1.91
C THR A 36 -1.38 20.47 -2.53
N LYS A 37 -2.52 20.45 -3.22
CA LYS A 37 -3.07 21.63 -3.93
C LYS A 37 -2.08 22.22 -4.96
N VAL A 38 -1.28 21.36 -5.58
CA VAL A 38 -0.30 21.76 -6.60
C VAL A 38 -0.53 21.00 -7.89
N ARG A 39 -0.07 21.58 -9.01
CA ARG A 39 0.02 20.84 -10.26
C ARG A 39 1.08 19.73 -10.11
N PRO A 40 0.79 18.47 -10.48
CA PRO A 40 1.80 17.42 -10.50
C PRO A 40 2.98 17.79 -11.41
N GLU A 41 4.18 17.54 -10.93
CA GLU A 41 5.45 17.83 -11.59
C GLU A 41 6.06 16.53 -12.11
N VAL A 42 6.44 16.51 -13.39
CA VAL A 42 7.15 15.39 -14.02
C VAL A 42 8.65 15.56 -13.77
N LEU A 43 9.28 14.55 -13.17
CA LEU A 43 10.67 14.57 -12.72
C LEU A 43 11.62 13.74 -13.59
N ALA A 44 11.10 12.81 -14.37
CA ALA A 44 11.83 11.97 -15.30
C ALA A 44 10.95 11.64 -16.52
N SER A 45 11.54 11.18 -17.62
CA SER A 45 10.77 10.61 -18.74
C SER A 45 10.31 9.18 -18.44
N PRO A 46 9.33 8.61 -19.17
CA PRO A 46 8.93 7.22 -18.99
C PRO A 46 10.09 6.23 -19.11
N GLU A 47 10.94 6.41 -20.12
CA GLU A 47 12.11 5.57 -20.40
C GLU A 47 13.16 5.70 -19.28
N GLU A 48 13.45 6.93 -18.85
CA GLU A 48 14.35 7.20 -17.74
C GLU A 48 13.83 6.55 -16.44
N THR A 49 12.53 6.65 -16.17
CA THR A 49 11.90 6.05 -14.99
C THR A 49 12.09 4.53 -14.95
N VAL A 50 11.84 3.85 -16.08
CA VAL A 50 12.02 2.40 -16.17
C VAL A 50 13.51 2.03 -16.10
N GLY A 51 14.38 2.83 -16.72
CA GLY A 51 15.83 2.67 -16.58
C GLY A 51 16.29 2.79 -15.13
N LEU A 52 15.80 3.78 -14.38
CA LEU A 52 16.10 3.95 -12.95
C LEU A 52 15.58 2.78 -12.12
N LEU A 53 14.38 2.27 -12.43
CA LEU A 53 13.83 1.09 -11.75
C LEU A 53 14.75 -0.12 -11.93
N LEU A 54 15.10 -0.45 -13.17
CA LEU A 54 15.86 -1.67 -13.48
C LEU A 54 17.33 -1.61 -13.04
N ASN A 55 17.90 -0.40 -12.97
CA ASN A 55 19.25 -0.19 -12.45
C ASN A 55 19.28 -0.02 -10.91
N SER A 56 18.13 0.03 -10.25
CA SER A 56 18.05 0.18 -8.80
C SER A 56 18.49 -1.08 -8.07
N LYS A 57 19.30 -0.91 -7.03
CA LYS A 57 19.68 -1.98 -6.08
C LYS A 57 18.48 -2.58 -5.34
N LEU A 58 17.37 -1.85 -5.30
CA LEU A 58 16.11 -2.27 -4.69
C LEU A 58 15.30 -3.21 -5.58
N TYR A 59 15.54 -3.21 -6.90
CA TYR A 59 14.70 -3.97 -7.82
C TYR A 59 14.80 -5.48 -7.61
N ASP A 60 13.63 -6.10 -7.57
CA ASP A 60 13.47 -7.54 -7.51
C ASP A 60 12.17 -7.92 -8.23
N LYS A 61 12.23 -8.91 -9.11
CA LYS A 61 11.10 -9.35 -9.94
C LYS A 61 9.90 -9.89 -9.15
N TYR A 62 10.09 -10.23 -7.87
CA TYR A 62 9.05 -10.77 -7.00
C TYR A 62 8.34 -9.70 -6.15
N ILE A 63 8.87 -8.46 -6.11
CA ILE A 63 8.27 -7.37 -5.34
C ILE A 63 7.27 -6.61 -6.23
N PRO A 64 5.99 -6.45 -5.84
CA PRO A 64 5.05 -5.63 -6.59
C PRO A 64 5.54 -4.20 -6.77
N ILE A 65 5.13 -3.57 -7.87
CA ILE A 65 5.46 -2.18 -8.17
C ILE A 65 4.20 -1.33 -7.96
N CYS A 66 4.23 -0.44 -6.98
CA CYS A 66 3.21 0.57 -6.78
C CYS A 66 3.55 1.82 -7.60
N LEU A 67 2.60 2.18 -8.46
CA LEU A 67 2.75 3.25 -9.43
C LEU A 67 2.21 4.55 -8.81
N PHE A 68 3.08 5.53 -8.69
CA PHE A 68 2.77 6.94 -8.41
C PHE A 68 2.22 7.20 -7.00
N SER A 69 2.91 6.69 -5.99
CA SER A 69 2.54 6.90 -4.57
C SER A 69 2.69 8.36 -4.08
N GLN A 70 3.40 9.20 -4.83
CA GLN A 70 3.66 10.62 -4.51
C GLN A 70 2.77 11.59 -5.32
N THR A 71 1.75 11.06 -5.98
CA THR A 71 0.64 11.79 -6.62
C THR A 71 -0.59 10.87 -6.60
N ASP A 72 -1.67 11.24 -7.28
CA ASP A 72 -2.71 10.28 -7.66
C ASP A 72 -2.65 10.15 -9.18
N ALA A 73 -2.39 8.94 -9.67
CA ALA A 73 -2.15 8.71 -11.09
C ALA A 73 -3.35 9.04 -11.97
N PHE A 74 -4.55 9.14 -11.38
CA PHE A 74 -5.79 9.47 -12.07
C PHE A 74 -6.29 10.88 -11.75
N ALA A 75 -5.46 11.73 -11.11
CA ALA A 75 -5.83 13.09 -10.78
C ALA A 75 -5.93 14.02 -12.01
N THR A 76 -5.16 13.75 -13.07
CA THR A 76 -5.20 14.52 -14.32
C THR A 76 -5.08 13.59 -15.52
N SER A 77 -5.54 14.03 -16.69
CA SER A 77 -5.41 13.27 -17.93
C SER A 77 -3.94 13.07 -18.32
N GLU A 78 -3.07 14.05 -18.07
CA GLU A 78 -1.64 13.92 -18.34
C GLU A 78 -0.97 12.82 -17.51
N ASN A 79 -1.36 12.68 -16.23
CA ASN A 79 -0.86 11.60 -15.38
C ASN A 79 -1.30 10.23 -15.90
N VAL A 80 -2.55 10.10 -16.35
CA VAL A 80 -3.09 8.84 -16.91
C VAL A 80 -2.35 8.46 -18.20
N GLU A 81 -2.12 9.41 -19.09
CA GLU A 81 -1.39 9.16 -20.33
C GLU A 81 0.09 8.82 -20.07
N TYR A 82 0.72 9.49 -19.10
CA TYR A 82 2.07 9.13 -18.68
C TYR A 82 2.11 7.72 -18.07
N LEU A 83 1.11 7.36 -17.25
CA LEU A 83 0.98 6.02 -16.67
C LEU A 83 0.88 4.95 -17.76
N LYS A 84 0.06 5.16 -18.80
CA LYS A 84 -0.04 4.24 -19.95
C LYS A 84 1.31 4.05 -20.65
N LYS A 85 2.10 5.11 -20.83
CA LYS A 85 3.45 5.01 -21.43
C LYS A 85 4.39 4.16 -20.58
N ILE A 86 4.41 4.36 -19.26
CA ILE A 86 5.20 3.52 -18.34
C ILE A 86 4.78 2.06 -18.45
N LEU A 87 3.47 1.79 -18.40
CA LEU A 87 2.94 0.43 -18.48
C LEU A 87 3.33 -0.24 -19.79
N LYS A 88 3.23 0.48 -20.92
CA LYS A 88 3.69 -0.01 -22.21
C LYS A 88 5.18 -0.38 -22.20
N ILE A 89 6.05 0.46 -21.65
CA ILE A 89 7.50 0.16 -21.61
C ILE A 89 7.76 -1.06 -20.72
N LEU A 90 7.12 -1.14 -19.55
CA LEU A 90 7.23 -2.30 -18.67
C LEU A 90 6.75 -3.60 -19.35
N HIS A 91 5.66 -3.51 -20.11
CA HIS A 91 5.11 -4.59 -20.91
C HIS A 91 6.10 -5.05 -21.99
N ASP A 92 6.55 -4.12 -22.85
CA ASP A 92 7.46 -4.38 -23.96
C ASP A 92 8.79 -5.00 -23.46
N MET A 93 9.24 -4.59 -22.27
CA MET A 93 10.43 -5.12 -21.60
C MET A 93 10.18 -6.40 -20.78
N LYS A 94 8.96 -6.94 -20.80
CA LYS A 94 8.55 -8.17 -20.09
C LYS A 94 8.79 -8.11 -18.58
N ILE A 95 8.54 -6.96 -17.97
CA ILE A 95 8.65 -6.79 -16.52
C ILE A 95 7.40 -7.36 -15.86
N CYS A 96 7.49 -8.57 -15.33
CA CYS A 96 6.35 -9.35 -14.85
C CYS A 96 5.87 -9.04 -13.43
N ASN A 97 6.48 -8.07 -12.73
CA ASN A 97 6.05 -7.68 -11.39
C ASN A 97 4.55 -7.33 -11.38
N PRO A 98 3.78 -7.72 -10.36
CA PRO A 98 2.41 -7.21 -10.19
C PRO A 98 2.42 -5.69 -10.06
N LYS A 99 1.53 -5.01 -10.79
CA LYS A 99 1.41 -3.55 -10.77
C LYS A 99 0.25 -3.13 -9.90
N ILE A 100 0.50 -2.16 -9.03
CA ILE A 100 -0.45 -1.69 -8.01
C ILE A 100 -0.79 -0.23 -8.30
N PHE A 101 -2.08 0.05 -8.42
CA PHE A 101 -2.61 1.41 -8.51
C PHE A 101 -3.29 1.77 -7.20
N ILE A 102 -2.98 2.94 -6.63
CA ILE A 102 -3.71 3.48 -5.46
C ILE A 102 -4.35 4.78 -5.89
N THR A 103 -5.67 4.92 -5.71
CA THR A 103 -6.37 6.14 -6.15
C THR A 103 -7.59 6.47 -5.31
N LYS A 104 -7.90 7.77 -5.27
CA LYS A 104 -9.16 8.36 -4.82
C LYS A 104 -9.92 9.02 -5.98
N CYS A 105 -9.35 9.02 -7.17
CA CYS A 105 -9.88 9.70 -8.34
C CYS A 105 -10.66 8.72 -9.23
N TYR A 106 -11.44 9.27 -10.14
CA TYR A 106 -12.15 8.48 -11.15
C TYR A 106 -11.15 7.77 -12.07
N ILE A 107 -11.38 6.50 -12.36
CA ILE A 107 -10.57 5.74 -13.33
C ILE A 107 -11.31 5.74 -14.67
N PRO A 108 -10.74 6.35 -15.73
CA PRO A 108 -11.35 6.38 -17.06
C PRO A 108 -11.58 4.98 -17.66
N ASP A 109 -12.66 4.81 -18.43
CA ASP A 109 -13.00 3.53 -19.07
C ASP A 109 -11.92 3.04 -20.03
N ASP A 110 -11.38 3.95 -20.83
CA ASP A 110 -10.31 3.65 -21.79
C ASP A 110 -9.04 3.15 -21.09
N PHE A 111 -8.78 3.60 -19.85
CA PHE A 111 -7.72 3.04 -19.05
C PHE A 111 -8.06 1.62 -18.55
N ILE A 112 -9.30 1.36 -18.11
CA ILE A 112 -9.73 0.02 -17.68
C ILE A 112 -9.64 -0.98 -18.84
N ASP A 113 -10.05 -0.57 -20.04
CA ASP A 113 -9.98 -1.40 -21.24
C ASP A 113 -8.51 -1.63 -21.66
N TYR A 114 -7.66 -0.60 -21.58
CA TYR A 114 -6.21 -0.75 -21.80
C TYR A 114 -5.56 -1.72 -20.79
N ILE A 115 -5.94 -1.68 -19.52
CA ILE A 115 -5.45 -2.66 -18.54
C ILE A 115 -5.97 -4.07 -18.87
N SER A 116 -7.21 -4.18 -19.35
CA SER A 116 -7.79 -5.47 -19.73
C SER A 116 -6.98 -6.17 -20.82
N SER A 117 -6.54 -5.42 -21.85
CA SER A 117 -5.72 -6.02 -22.91
C SER A 117 -4.37 -6.52 -22.39
N LEU A 118 -3.72 -5.80 -21.48
CA LEU A 118 -2.47 -6.26 -20.87
C LEU A 118 -2.67 -7.50 -19.97
N GLU A 119 -3.80 -7.60 -19.28
CA GLU A 119 -4.15 -8.79 -18.47
C GLU A 119 -4.37 -10.03 -19.34
N GLU A 120 -4.93 -9.89 -20.54
CA GLU A 120 -5.06 -10.98 -21.52
C GLU A 120 -3.69 -11.53 -21.95
N GLU A 121 -2.65 -10.68 -21.92
CA GLU A 121 -1.25 -11.05 -22.18
C GLU A 121 -0.51 -11.58 -20.92
N GLY A 122 -1.23 -11.74 -19.81
CA GLY A 122 -0.73 -12.36 -18.58
C GLY A 122 -0.19 -11.39 -17.54
N GLU A 123 -0.33 -10.08 -17.74
CA GLU A 123 0.01 -9.10 -16.71
C GLU A 123 -0.94 -9.16 -15.52
N LYS A 124 -0.47 -8.66 -14.37
CA LYS A 124 -1.19 -8.71 -13.10
C LYS A 124 -1.33 -7.30 -12.53
N PHE A 125 -2.57 -6.84 -12.41
CA PHE A 125 -2.87 -5.55 -11.81
C PHE A 125 -3.72 -5.70 -10.56
N ILE A 126 -3.56 -4.77 -9.62
CA ILE A 126 -4.38 -4.66 -8.43
C ILE A 126 -4.74 -3.19 -8.20
N PHE A 127 -6.03 -2.93 -8.06
CA PHE A 127 -6.58 -1.61 -7.80
C PHE A 127 -6.86 -1.43 -6.31
N TYR A 128 -6.09 -0.57 -5.66
CA TYR A 128 -6.36 -0.06 -4.32
C TYR A 128 -7.26 1.17 -4.43
N LEU A 129 -8.55 0.98 -4.19
CA LEU A 129 -9.50 2.08 -4.12
C LEU A 129 -9.49 2.65 -2.71
N SER A 130 -8.90 3.84 -2.57
CA SER A 130 -8.77 4.49 -1.27
C SER A 130 -10.08 5.17 -0.90
N TYR A 131 -10.87 4.49 -0.06
CA TYR A 131 -12.23 4.91 0.26
C TYR A 131 -12.43 4.97 1.78
N SER A 132 -12.15 6.13 2.37
CA SER A 132 -12.18 6.27 3.83
C SER A 132 -13.56 6.62 4.38
N GLY A 133 -14.53 6.94 3.52
CA GLY A 133 -15.86 7.39 3.95
C GLY A 133 -15.85 8.75 4.65
N LEU A 134 -14.76 9.51 4.51
CA LEU A 134 -14.62 10.87 5.01
C LEU A 134 -15.36 11.84 4.08
N ASP A 135 -15.71 13.00 4.61
CA ASP A 135 -16.40 14.06 3.87
C ASP A 135 -15.43 14.97 3.11
N SER A 136 -16.00 15.91 2.36
CA SER A 136 -15.28 16.92 1.59
C SER A 136 -14.49 17.91 2.45
N ASP A 137 -14.80 18.03 3.75
CA ASP A 137 -14.08 18.93 4.65
C ASP A 137 -12.72 18.34 5.04
N ILE A 138 -12.60 17.01 5.06
CA ILE A 138 -11.33 16.32 5.26
C ILE A 138 -10.65 15.96 3.93
N GLU A 139 -11.40 15.42 2.97
CA GLU A 139 -10.89 14.96 1.67
C GLU A 139 -11.19 15.98 0.54
N VAL A 140 -10.62 17.18 0.65
CA VAL A 140 -10.84 18.27 -0.31
C VAL A 140 -10.35 17.89 -1.71
N GLY A 141 -11.22 18.03 -2.70
CA GLY A 141 -10.98 17.69 -4.12
C GLY A 141 -11.37 16.27 -4.50
N ILE A 142 -11.73 15.43 -3.52
CA ILE A 142 -12.15 14.05 -3.75
C ILE A 142 -13.65 13.98 -3.94
N LYS A 143 -14.09 13.25 -4.96
CA LYS A 143 -15.51 12.97 -5.23
C LYS A 143 -15.82 11.54 -4.85
N ARG A 144 -16.59 11.35 -3.79
CA ARG A 144 -16.95 10.04 -3.25
C ARG A 144 -17.66 9.16 -4.29
N GLU A 145 -18.53 9.76 -5.07
CA GLU A 145 -19.32 9.08 -6.11
C GLU A 145 -18.41 8.46 -7.17
N ASN A 146 -17.27 9.10 -7.48
CA ASN A 146 -16.29 8.56 -8.42
C ASN A 146 -15.65 7.28 -7.86
N ILE A 147 -15.31 7.26 -6.57
CA ILE A 147 -14.72 6.09 -5.93
C ILE A 147 -15.73 4.94 -5.88
N GLU A 148 -16.97 5.23 -5.47
CA GLU A 148 -18.06 4.23 -5.45
C GLU A 148 -18.37 3.68 -6.85
N SER A 149 -18.32 4.53 -7.87
CA SER A 149 -18.46 4.15 -9.28
C SER A 149 -17.32 3.23 -9.72
N ASN A 150 -16.06 3.56 -9.36
CA ASN A 150 -14.91 2.71 -9.65
C ASN A 150 -15.06 1.30 -9.08
N PHE A 151 -15.56 1.14 -7.84
CA PHE A 151 -15.80 -0.19 -7.26
C PHE A 151 -16.72 -1.04 -8.16
N LYS A 152 -17.82 -0.45 -8.63
CA LYS A 152 -18.81 -1.14 -9.48
C LYS A 152 -18.22 -1.48 -10.85
N ARG A 153 -17.68 -0.48 -11.54
CA ARG A 153 -17.13 -0.61 -12.91
C ARG A 153 -15.96 -1.60 -12.98
N LEU A 154 -15.03 -1.51 -12.03
CA LEU A 154 -13.90 -2.43 -11.96
C LEU A 154 -14.36 -3.86 -11.64
N PHE A 155 -15.38 -4.02 -10.78
CA PHE A 155 -15.94 -5.33 -10.45
C PHE A 155 -16.64 -5.96 -11.66
N GLU A 156 -17.45 -5.19 -12.40
CA GLU A 156 -18.10 -5.63 -13.64
C GLU A 156 -17.07 -6.09 -14.70
N LYS A 157 -15.88 -5.48 -14.72
CA LYS A 157 -14.75 -5.84 -15.58
C LYS A 157 -13.80 -6.89 -14.97
N ASN A 158 -14.23 -7.57 -13.91
CA ASN A 158 -13.49 -8.63 -13.20
C ASN A 158 -12.09 -8.21 -12.71
N LYS A 159 -11.89 -6.92 -12.38
CA LYS A 159 -10.61 -6.43 -11.88
C LYS A 159 -10.41 -6.80 -10.43
N LYS A 160 -9.14 -7.01 -10.06
CA LYS A 160 -8.73 -7.28 -8.67
C LYS A 160 -8.75 -5.98 -7.87
N ILE A 161 -9.72 -5.86 -6.96
CA ILE A 161 -9.91 -4.66 -6.13
C ILE A 161 -9.56 -4.97 -4.68
N ILE A 162 -8.76 -4.09 -4.08
CA ILE A 162 -8.55 -4.00 -2.64
C ILE A 162 -9.15 -2.67 -2.18
N HIS A 163 -10.06 -2.73 -1.22
CA HIS A 163 -10.52 -1.53 -0.54
C HIS A 163 -9.42 -1.02 0.38
N TYR A 164 -8.94 0.20 0.14
CA TYR A 164 -7.89 0.79 0.96
C TYR A 164 -8.44 1.83 1.93
N TRP A 165 -8.81 1.36 3.12
CA TRP A 165 -9.39 2.19 4.16
C TRP A 165 -8.29 2.89 4.96
N ARG A 166 -7.82 4.02 4.43
CA ARG A 166 -6.84 4.86 5.11
C ARG A 166 -7.00 6.35 4.84
N PRO A 167 -6.90 7.19 5.87
CA PRO A 167 -6.72 6.84 7.28
C PRO A 167 -8.04 6.47 7.97
N PHE A 168 -7.90 5.73 9.05
CA PHE A 168 -8.94 5.65 10.07
C PHE A 168 -8.84 6.85 11.02
N LEU A 169 -9.92 7.61 11.16
CA LEU A 169 -10.03 8.86 11.91
C LEU A 169 -11.29 8.87 12.77
N PRO A 170 -11.42 9.74 13.79
CA PRO A 170 -12.65 9.87 14.57
C PRO A 170 -13.92 10.09 13.69
N GLN A 171 -13.77 10.85 12.60
CA GLN A 171 -14.85 11.21 11.69
C GLN A 171 -15.44 10.01 10.93
N ASN A 172 -14.68 8.93 10.73
CA ASN A 172 -15.15 7.73 10.01
C ASN A 172 -15.26 6.48 10.91
N SER A 173 -15.22 6.64 12.24
CA SER A 173 -15.07 5.54 13.18
C SER A 173 -16.27 5.16 14.02
N SER A 174 -17.50 5.55 13.64
CA SER A 174 -18.68 5.04 14.35
C SER A 174 -19.06 3.63 13.87
N LYS A 175 -19.62 2.80 14.77
CA LYS A 175 -20.09 1.44 14.43
C LYS A 175 -21.00 1.45 13.19
N LYS A 176 -21.93 2.41 13.11
CA LYS A 176 -22.85 2.58 11.96
C LYS A 176 -22.11 2.87 10.66
N LEU A 177 -21.13 3.78 10.67
CA LEU A 177 -20.34 4.10 9.47
C LEU A 177 -19.51 2.90 9.03
N VAL A 178 -19.00 2.13 9.98
CA VAL A 178 -18.19 0.95 9.69
C VAL A 178 -18.99 -0.16 9.05
N GLU A 179 -20.16 -0.48 9.60
CA GLU A 179 -21.03 -1.47 8.96
C GLU A 179 -21.48 -1.02 7.57
N LYS A 180 -21.80 0.28 7.41
CA LYS A 180 -22.16 0.83 6.10
C LYS A 180 -21.00 0.68 5.11
N MET A 181 -19.77 0.99 5.51
CA MET A 181 -18.58 0.88 4.68
C MET A 181 -18.34 -0.59 4.28
N LEU A 182 -18.24 -1.48 5.26
CA LEU A 182 -17.97 -2.90 5.02
C LEU A 182 -19.07 -3.57 4.20
N SER A 183 -20.35 -3.26 4.45
CA SER A 183 -21.48 -3.74 3.66
C SER A 183 -21.41 -3.31 2.19
N PHE A 184 -20.91 -2.09 1.92
CA PHE A 184 -20.72 -1.64 0.55
C PHE A 184 -19.51 -2.30 -0.11
N VAL A 185 -18.32 -2.18 0.48
CA VAL A 185 -17.07 -2.59 -0.17
C VAL A 185 -16.94 -4.09 -0.35
N SER A 186 -17.49 -4.90 0.57
CA SER A 186 -17.45 -6.37 0.48
C SER A 186 -18.22 -6.95 -0.71
N LYS A 187 -19.07 -6.15 -1.37
CA LYS A 187 -19.76 -6.54 -2.60
C LYS A 187 -18.85 -6.53 -3.83
N TYR A 188 -17.74 -5.78 -3.77
CA TYR A 188 -16.93 -5.45 -4.94
C TYR A 188 -15.44 -5.76 -4.75
N ALA A 189 -14.89 -5.48 -3.56
CA ALA A 189 -13.48 -5.74 -3.26
C ALA A 189 -13.28 -7.14 -2.70
N LEU A 190 -12.12 -7.72 -3.01
CA LEU A 190 -11.70 -9.02 -2.50
C LEU A 190 -11.29 -8.96 -1.02
N ALA A 191 -10.73 -7.83 -0.61
CA ALA A 191 -10.26 -7.60 0.75
C ALA A 191 -10.24 -6.11 1.09
N SER A 192 -10.21 -5.79 2.37
CA SER A 192 -9.89 -4.45 2.87
C SER A 192 -8.52 -4.42 3.51
N VAL A 193 -7.74 -3.36 3.23
CA VAL A 193 -6.59 -2.98 4.05
C VAL A 193 -6.98 -1.76 4.88
N VAL A 194 -6.85 -1.87 6.20
CA VAL A 194 -7.31 -0.85 7.15
C VAL A 194 -6.13 -0.38 7.98
N THR A 195 -5.82 0.92 7.94
CA THR A 195 -4.70 1.49 8.69
C THR A 195 -5.06 2.83 9.31
N GLY A 196 -4.49 3.10 10.49
CA GLY A 196 -4.59 4.38 11.17
C GLY A 196 -3.89 5.51 10.41
N LEU A 197 -3.93 6.69 11.01
CA LEU A 197 -3.27 7.88 10.48
C LEU A 197 -1.76 7.80 10.68
N LYS A 198 -0.99 7.88 9.59
CA LYS A 198 0.46 8.10 9.68
C LYS A 198 0.72 9.58 9.94
N VAL A 199 1.41 9.87 11.03
CA VAL A 199 1.77 11.24 11.44
C VAL A 199 3.25 11.47 11.18
N GLN A 200 3.61 12.67 10.72
CA GLN A 200 5.01 13.08 10.59
C GLN A 200 5.19 14.45 11.22
N LYS A 201 6.41 14.70 11.72
CA LYS A 201 6.75 15.90 12.50
C LYS A 201 6.49 17.19 11.71
N GLU A 202 6.67 17.13 10.39
CA GLU A 202 6.63 18.24 9.45
C GLU A 202 5.21 18.75 9.18
N PHE A 203 4.16 17.95 9.45
CA PHE A 203 2.78 18.36 9.16
C PHE A 203 1.77 18.08 10.28
N ILE A 204 2.21 17.56 11.43
CA ILE A 204 1.32 17.28 12.56
C ILE A 204 0.51 18.50 13.00
N ASP A 205 1.07 19.72 12.90
CA ASP A 205 0.36 20.96 13.25
C ASP A 205 -0.81 21.26 12.28
N LYS A 206 -0.83 20.64 11.10
CA LYS A 206 -1.95 20.70 10.14
C LYS A 206 -3.06 19.68 10.44
N LEU A 207 -2.88 18.84 11.45
CA LEU A 207 -3.86 17.85 11.91
C LEU A 207 -4.81 18.40 12.98
N GLU A 208 -5.07 19.70 12.98
CA GLU A 208 -5.94 20.40 13.95
C GLU A 208 -7.36 19.83 14.05
N PHE A 209 -7.83 19.15 13.00
CA PHE A 209 -9.12 18.45 13.00
C PHE A 209 -9.14 17.20 13.91
N TRP A 210 -8.01 16.84 14.51
CA TRP A 210 -7.88 15.78 15.50
C TRP A 210 -6.96 16.24 16.66
N PRO A 211 -7.48 17.05 17.61
CA PRO A 211 -6.68 17.70 18.65
C PRO A 211 -5.83 16.77 19.53
N GLU A 212 -6.30 15.54 19.78
CA GLU A 212 -5.59 14.54 20.58
C GLU A 212 -4.24 14.16 19.94
N ILE A 213 -4.09 14.25 18.62
CA ILE A 213 -2.80 14.03 17.94
C ILE A 213 -1.78 15.09 18.37
N ILE A 214 -2.22 16.34 18.46
CA ILE A 214 -1.35 17.47 18.82
C ILE A 214 -0.96 17.37 20.30
N GLN A 215 -1.92 17.01 21.16
CA GLN A 215 -1.69 16.86 22.61
C GLN A 215 -0.70 15.73 22.94
N ASN A 216 -0.69 14.65 22.15
CA ASN A 216 0.16 13.48 22.38
C ASN A 216 1.32 13.38 21.37
N ARG A 217 1.86 14.54 20.94
CA ARG A 217 2.84 14.67 19.84
C ARG A 217 4.00 13.67 19.89
N GLU A 218 4.59 13.43 21.06
CA GLU A 218 5.75 12.56 21.18
C GLU A 218 5.40 11.09 20.87
N GLU A 219 4.32 10.58 21.43
CA GLU A 219 3.87 9.20 21.25
C GLU A 219 3.40 8.94 19.82
N VAL A 220 2.62 9.87 19.25
CA VAL A 220 2.06 9.70 17.90
C VAL A 220 3.11 9.73 16.80
N LEU A 221 4.23 10.43 17.01
CA LEU A 221 5.36 10.46 16.06
C LEU A 221 6.15 9.15 16.05
N MET A 222 6.04 8.33 17.08
CA MET A 222 6.66 6.99 17.14
C MET A 222 5.73 5.89 16.61
N ALA A 223 4.44 6.18 16.42
CA ALA A 223 3.45 5.20 15.99
C ALA A 223 3.47 4.97 14.47
N GLU A 224 3.43 3.71 14.04
CA GLU A 224 3.25 3.35 12.62
C GLU A 224 1.89 3.79 12.05
N GLY A 225 0.89 3.90 12.92
CA GLY A 225 -0.41 4.46 12.59
C GLY A 225 -1.21 4.75 13.85
N VAL A 226 -1.78 5.95 13.92
CA VAL A 226 -2.58 6.41 15.06
C VAL A 226 -4.05 6.11 14.84
N TRP A 227 -4.72 5.64 15.89
CA TRP A 227 -6.13 5.23 15.85
C TRP A 227 -6.93 5.88 16.97
N PRO A 228 -8.23 6.14 16.79
CA PRO A 228 -9.11 6.42 17.91
C PRO A 228 -9.20 5.18 18.81
N LYS A 229 -8.77 5.28 20.07
CA LYS A 229 -8.63 4.14 21.00
C LYS A 229 -9.87 3.26 21.08
N GLN A 230 -11.02 3.87 21.42
CA GLN A 230 -12.29 3.15 21.55
C GLN A 230 -12.67 2.40 20.27
N PHE A 231 -12.26 2.94 19.12
CA PHE A 231 -12.53 2.31 17.85
C PHE A 231 -11.56 1.17 17.54
N TYR A 232 -10.27 1.34 17.80
CA TYR A 232 -9.30 0.25 17.62
C TYR A 232 -9.74 -0.99 18.40
N GLU A 233 -10.17 -0.79 19.65
CA GLU A 233 -10.73 -1.83 20.51
C GLU A 233 -11.97 -2.46 19.88
N TYR A 234 -12.99 -1.68 19.50
CA TYR A 234 -14.19 -2.23 18.85
C TYR A 234 -13.87 -2.97 17.54
N PHE A 235 -13.07 -2.38 16.66
CA PHE A 235 -12.85 -2.90 15.32
C PHE A 235 -12.08 -4.22 15.36
N TRP A 236 -10.89 -4.23 15.97
CA TRP A 236 -10.03 -5.41 15.96
C TRP A 236 -10.42 -6.44 17.03
N ASN A 237 -10.92 -6.01 18.20
CA ASN A 237 -11.24 -6.96 19.27
C ASN A 237 -12.65 -7.54 19.16
N GLU A 238 -13.59 -6.87 18.48
CA GLU A 238 -14.98 -7.33 18.35
C GLU A 238 -15.38 -7.56 16.89
N ARG A 239 -15.37 -6.52 16.05
CA ARG A 239 -16.02 -6.55 14.73
C ARG A 239 -15.31 -7.44 13.72
N VAL A 240 -13.99 -7.40 13.71
CA VAL A 240 -13.17 -8.13 12.75
C VAL A 240 -13.24 -9.64 13.03
N LYS A 241 -13.34 -10.06 14.31
CA LYS A 241 -13.42 -11.47 14.71
C LYS A 241 -14.66 -12.21 14.17
N THR A 242 -15.73 -11.49 13.84
CA THR A 242 -16.96 -12.06 13.26
C THR A 242 -17.03 -11.90 11.74
N SER A 243 -16.05 -11.25 11.12
CA SER A 243 -16.02 -11.01 9.69
C SER A 243 -15.64 -12.28 8.92
N LYS A 244 -16.46 -12.66 7.92
CA LYS A 244 -16.06 -13.62 6.88
C LYS A 244 -15.33 -12.96 5.72
N TYR A 245 -15.41 -11.64 5.64
CA TYR A 245 -14.75 -10.83 4.62
C TYR A 245 -13.29 -10.57 5.03
N PRO A 246 -12.30 -10.80 4.14
CA PRO A 246 -10.90 -10.59 4.47
C PRO A 246 -10.55 -9.14 4.79
N ILE A 247 -9.91 -8.93 5.94
CA ILE A 247 -9.50 -7.61 6.44
C ILE A 247 -8.07 -7.71 6.93
N TYR A 248 -7.21 -6.84 6.44
CA TYR A 248 -5.77 -6.85 6.72
C TYR A 248 -5.31 -5.50 7.26
N GLN A 249 -4.32 -5.51 8.14
CA GLN A 249 -3.52 -4.31 8.44
C GLN A 249 -2.26 -4.25 7.57
N SER A 250 -1.79 -5.39 7.05
CA SER A 250 -0.68 -5.45 6.10
C SER A 250 -1.14 -5.45 4.64
N ASN A 251 -0.57 -4.53 3.87
CA ASN A 251 -0.68 -4.53 2.41
C ASN A 251 -0.08 -5.80 1.80
N SER A 252 1.05 -6.31 2.33
CA SER A 252 1.72 -7.49 1.76
C SER A 252 0.82 -8.73 1.82
N CYS A 253 0.12 -8.94 2.94
CA CYS A 253 -0.81 -10.06 3.09
C CYS A 253 -2.03 -9.92 2.18
N ALA A 254 -2.59 -8.71 2.05
CA ALA A 254 -3.73 -8.47 1.16
C ALA A 254 -3.37 -8.70 -0.32
N ILE A 255 -2.18 -8.25 -0.75
CA ILE A 255 -1.65 -8.51 -2.10
C ILE A 255 -1.46 -10.01 -2.32
N ALA A 256 -0.83 -10.69 -1.36
CA ALA A 256 -0.58 -12.12 -1.42
C ALA A 256 -1.90 -12.90 -1.59
N TYR A 257 -2.91 -12.56 -0.80
CA TYR A 257 -4.26 -13.11 -0.90
C TYR A 257 -4.89 -12.90 -2.28
N VAL A 258 -4.90 -11.66 -2.78
CA VAL A 258 -5.50 -11.33 -4.09
C VAL A 258 -4.76 -11.97 -5.27
N LEU A 259 -3.47 -12.25 -5.12
CA LEU A 259 -2.67 -12.94 -6.11
C LEU A 259 -2.68 -14.48 -5.97
N GLY A 260 -3.21 -15.02 -4.88
CA GLY A 260 -3.13 -16.46 -4.56
C GLY A 260 -1.69 -16.92 -4.32
N LEU A 261 -0.85 -16.06 -3.77
CA LEU A 261 0.58 -16.29 -3.50
C LEU A 261 0.85 -16.28 -1.99
N PRO A 262 1.95 -16.88 -1.51
CA PRO A 262 2.36 -16.69 -0.13
C PRO A 262 2.75 -15.23 0.14
N ASP A 263 2.56 -14.79 1.38
CA ASP A 263 3.04 -13.48 1.82
C ASP A 263 4.57 -13.45 1.83
N ARG A 264 5.14 -12.56 1.02
CA ARG A 264 6.61 -12.43 0.86
C ARG A 264 7.32 -11.80 2.06
N ASN A 265 6.58 -11.18 2.97
CA ASN A 265 7.13 -10.66 4.23
C ASN A 265 7.16 -11.75 5.32
N ALA A 266 6.74 -12.97 5.00
CA ALA A 266 6.74 -14.13 5.89
C ALA A 266 6.01 -13.89 7.22
N PHE A 267 4.88 -13.18 7.20
CA PHE A 267 4.09 -12.92 8.42
C PHE A 267 3.40 -14.15 9.01
N TYR A 268 3.51 -15.34 8.40
CA TYR A 268 2.88 -16.55 8.92
C TYR A 268 3.26 -16.79 10.38
N ASP A 269 2.28 -17.14 11.21
CA ASP A 269 2.41 -17.37 12.65
C ASP A 269 2.88 -16.17 13.50
N SER A 270 2.99 -14.97 12.91
CA SER A 270 3.18 -13.73 13.67
C SER A 270 1.89 -13.30 14.38
N GLU A 271 2.00 -12.39 15.35
CA GLU A 271 0.85 -11.72 15.96
C GLU A 271 -0.06 -11.09 14.90
N LEU A 272 0.52 -10.49 13.85
CA LEU A 272 -0.22 -9.93 12.74
C LEU A 272 -1.05 -10.98 11.98
N CYS A 273 -0.54 -12.20 11.82
CA CYS A 273 -1.27 -13.30 11.16
C CYS A 273 -2.32 -13.95 12.06
N ASN A 274 -2.02 -14.08 13.35
CA ASN A 274 -2.83 -14.84 14.29
C ASN A 274 -3.95 -14.01 14.91
N ASN A 275 -3.67 -12.75 15.23
CA ASN A 275 -4.57 -11.92 16.06
C ASN A 275 -5.16 -10.72 15.32
N ILE A 276 -4.49 -10.22 14.27
CA ILE A 276 -4.89 -8.97 13.61
C ILE A 276 -5.56 -9.23 12.26
N ASN A 277 -4.84 -9.84 11.31
CA ASN A 277 -5.36 -10.06 9.97
C ASN A 277 -6.46 -11.14 9.97
N VAL A 278 -7.63 -10.81 9.43
CA VAL A 278 -8.66 -11.77 9.06
C VAL A 278 -8.32 -12.35 7.71
N CYS A 279 -7.54 -13.43 7.77
CA CYS A 279 -7.04 -14.15 6.63
C CYS A 279 -7.79 -15.49 6.49
N PRO A 280 -8.34 -15.81 5.30
CA PRO A 280 -8.95 -17.11 5.03
C PRO A 280 -7.99 -18.29 5.28
N ALA A 281 -8.56 -19.43 5.69
CA ALA A 281 -7.77 -20.62 6.05
C ALA A 281 -6.91 -21.13 4.89
N ASN A 282 -7.44 -21.11 3.66
CA ASN A 282 -6.68 -21.51 2.46
C ASN A 282 -5.44 -20.64 2.23
N GLN A 283 -5.54 -19.33 2.46
CA GLN A 283 -4.39 -18.43 2.35
C GLN A 283 -3.36 -18.69 3.46
N LYS A 284 -3.80 -18.97 4.69
CA LYS A 284 -2.89 -19.39 5.77
C LYS A 284 -2.14 -20.68 5.40
N THR A 285 -2.80 -21.65 4.74
CA THR A 285 -2.15 -22.86 4.25
C THR A 285 -1.09 -22.56 3.18
N ILE A 286 -1.35 -21.63 2.25
CA ILE A 286 -0.37 -21.21 1.24
C ILE A 286 0.87 -20.61 1.92
N CYS A 287 0.67 -19.69 2.87
CA CYS A 287 1.78 -19.08 3.61
C CYS A 287 2.55 -20.11 4.46
N LYS A 288 1.86 -21.02 5.17
CA LYS A 288 2.47 -22.09 5.96
C LYS A 288 3.44 -22.92 5.11
N LYS A 289 2.94 -23.45 3.99
CA LYS A 289 3.74 -24.26 3.06
C LYS A 289 4.95 -23.50 2.54
N HIS A 290 4.81 -22.20 2.28
CA HIS A 290 5.94 -21.40 1.84
C HIS A 290 7.00 -21.28 2.94
N CYS A 291 6.61 -20.96 4.17
CA CYS A 291 7.53 -20.86 5.31
C CYS A 291 8.22 -22.19 5.62
N GLU A 292 7.50 -23.32 5.58
CA GLU A 292 8.07 -24.66 5.78
C GLU A 292 9.12 -25.04 4.72
N ASN A 293 8.97 -24.52 3.49
CA ASN A 293 9.91 -24.77 2.40
C ASN A 293 10.94 -23.65 2.23
N MET A 294 10.87 -22.58 3.04
CA MET A 294 11.78 -21.45 2.91
C MET A 294 13.14 -21.82 3.48
N CYS A 295 14.12 -21.99 2.60
CA CYS A 295 15.52 -22.16 2.95
C CYS A 295 16.28 -20.96 2.41
N ILE A 296 16.47 -19.93 3.25
CA ILE A 296 17.39 -18.84 2.96
C ILE A 296 18.74 -19.26 3.51
N SER A 297 19.82 -19.09 2.75
CA SER A 297 21.18 -19.30 3.26
C SER A 297 21.76 -17.98 3.78
N GLU A 298 22.70 -18.06 4.73
CA GLU A 298 23.46 -16.90 5.18
C GLU A 298 24.18 -16.20 4.01
N SER A 299 24.70 -16.98 3.05
CA SER A 299 25.31 -16.45 1.83
C SER A 299 24.34 -15.60 1.01
N LYS A 300 23.05 -15.97 0.94
CA LYS A 300 22.03 -15.20 0.22
C LYS A 300 21.72 -13.89 0.94
N ILE A 301 21.73 -13.89 2.27
CA ILE A 301 21.55 -12.67 3.06
C ILE A 301 22.73 -11.72 2.82
N ILE A 302 23.96 -12.22 2.88
CA ILE A 302 25.17 -11.44 2.62
C ILE A 302 25.15 -10.85 1.19
N GLU A 303 24.73 -11.64 0.19
CA GLU A 303 24.56 -11.16 -1.18
C GLU A 303 23.57 -9.98 -1.25
N ILE A 304 22.42 -10.08 -0.57
CA ILE A 304 21.42 -9.01 -0.51
C ILE A 304 21.97 -7.78 0.21
N LEU A 305 22.61 -7.95 1.37
CA LEU A 305 23.19 -6.83 2.14
C LEU A 305 24.25 -6.08 1.34
N ARG A 306 25.13 -6.82 0.62
CA ARG A 306 26.13 -6.22 -0.28
C ARG A 306 25.47 -5.49 -1.44
N ARG A 307 24.44 -6.08 -2.06
CA ARG A 307 23.67 -5.43 -3.14
C ARG A 307 23.08 -4.11 -2.67
N LEU A 308 22.67 -4.01 -1.41
CA LEU A 308 22.09 -2.82 -0.79
C LEU A 308 23.11 -1.85 -0.17
N ASP A 309 24.42 -2.09 -0.34
CA ASP A 309 25.52 -1.35 0.29
C ASP A 309 25.39 -1.21 1.82
N ILE A 310 24.79 -2.20 2.49
CA ILE A 310 24.66 -2.18 3.94
C ILE A 310 25.99 -2.61 4.55
N ASP A 311 26.57 -1.73 5.38
CA ASP A 311 27.78 -2.05 6.15
C ASP A 311 27.51 -3.20 7.13
N MET A 312 28.19 -4.32 6.90
CA MET A 312 28.06 -5.53 7.70
C MET A 312 28.97 -5.55 8.94
N ALA A 313 29.92 -4.62 9.07
CA ALA A 313 30.86 -4.60 10.20
C ALA A 313 30.14 -4.53 11.56
N ASN A 314 29.00 -3.84 11.57
CA ASN A 314 28.18 -3.62 12.76
C ASN A 314 26.91 -4.48 12.79
N LEU A 315 26.82 -5.52 11.96
CA LEU A 315 25.68 -6.43 11.94
C LEU A 315 26.00 -7.78 12.59
N LYS A 316 24.99 -8.34 13.24
CA LYS A 316 24.95 -9.72 13.72
C LYS A 316 23.82 -10.43 13.00
N ILE A 317 24.17 -11.50 12.28
CA ILE A 317 23.24 -12.38 11.58
C ILE A 317 23.15 -13.65 12.42
N ASP A 318 22.01 -13.84 13.10
CA ASP A 318 21.75 -15.02 13.93
C ASP A 318 20.70 -15.91 13.24
N TYR A 319 20.89 -17.23 13.25
CA TYR A 319 19.86 -18.15 12.82
C TYR A 319 18.87 -18.41 13.95
N ASP A 320 17.59 -18.18 13.68
CA ASP A 320 16.48 -18.57 14.56
C ASP A 320 16.00 -19.96 14.12
N TYR A 321 16.44 -20.97 14.87
CA TYR A 321 16.08 -22.37 14.62
C TYR A 321 14.58 -22.64 14.83
N GLU A 322 13.90 -21.88 15.69
CA GLU A 322 12.48 -22.05 15.95
C GLU A 322 11.64 -21.56 14.77
N ARG A 323 12.08 -20.46 14.14
CA ARG A 323 11.39 -19.84 13.02
C ARG A 323 11.96 -20.22 11.65
N ASN A 324 12.98 -21.06 11.63
CA ASN A 324 13.72 -21.48 10.44
C ASN A 324 14.13 -20.27 9.56
N ASN A 325 14.60 -19.19 10.19
CA ASN A 325 14.91 -17.94 9.52
C ASN A 325 16.15 -17.26 10.14
N PHE A 326 16.54 -16.11 9.57
CA PHE A 326 17.66 -15.33 10.09
C PHE A 326 17.17 -14.02 10.70
N LYS A 327 17.73 -13.67 11.85
CA LYS A 327 17.58 -12.37 12.50
C LYS A 327 18.81 -11.53 12.25
N ILE A 328 18.60 -10.33 11.72
CA ILE A 328 19.67 -9.33 11.53
C ILE A 328 19.50 -8.26 12.60
N SER A 329 20.54 -8.02 13.39
CA SER A 329 20.54 -6.99 14.43
C SER A 329 21.81 -6.16 14.36
N LYS A 330 21.75 -4.91 14.83
CA LYS A 330 22.97 -4.12 15.06
C LYS A 330 23.73 -4.73 16.23
N ARG A 331 25.04 -4.87 16.09
CA ARG A 331 25.93 -5.16 17.22
C ARG A 331 25.81 -4.01 18.20
N ILE A 332 25.33 -4.31 19.40
CA ILE A 332 25.44 -3.39 20.53
C ILE A 332 26.89 -3.54 20.98
N LEU A 333 27.70 -2.48 20.76
CA LEU A 333 29.07 -2.39 21.27
C LEU A 333 29.04 -2.13 22.77
#